data_AF-A0A5E4HS82-F1
#
_entry.id   AF-A0A5E4HS82-F1
#
_cell.length_a   1.000
_cell.length_b   1.000
_cell.length_c   1.000
_cell.angle_alpha   90.00
_cell.angle_beta   90.00
_cell.angle_gamma   90.00
#
_symmetry.space_group_name_H-M   'P 1'
#
loop_
_entity.id
_entity.type
_entity.pdbx_description
1 polymer ?
#
loop_
_entity_poly.entity_id
_entity_poly.type
_entity_poly.pdbx_seq_one_letter_code
_entity_poly.pdbx_strand_id
1 'polypeptide(L)' 'MQLSLEKHKKEAKGQVALTEKQMKIIEHIISNERITSGDIQRMFKISRQAAHKEILKMIELNLIEQKGTGKAIYYVLKQG' A
#
# COMPACT_ATOMS: atom_id res chain seq x y z
N MET A 1 -5.22 -7.60 -29.52
CA MET A 1 -5.93 -8.18 -28.37
C MET A 1 -5.47 -7.46 -27.11
N GLN A 2 -6.38 -6.74 -26.45
CA GLN A 2 -6.17 -6.11 -25.15
C GLN A 2 -5.88 -7.23 -24.14
N LEU A 3 -4.67 -7.28 -23.58
CA LEU A 3 -4.37 -8.23 -22.50
C LEU A 3 -5.18 -7.81 -21.28
N SER A 4 -6.20 -8.61 -21.01
CA SER A 4 -7.13 -8.52 -19.90
C SER A 4 -6.40 -8.26 -18.58
N LEU A 5 -6.71 -7.12 -17.95
CA LEU A 5 -6.33 -6.74 -16.58
C LEU A 5 -7.07 -7.56 -15.52
N GLU A 6 -7.59 -8.74 -15.88
CA GLU A 6 -8.24 -9.67 -14.97
C GLU A 6 -7.32 -10.87 -14.75
N LYS A 7 -6.49 -10.82 -13.72
CA LYS A 7 -6.05 -12.00 -12.95
C LYS A 7 -5.13 -11.57 -11.81
N HIS A 8 -5.73 -11.52 -10.62
CA HIS A 8 -5.19 -11.98 -9.33
C HIS A 8 -5.79 -11.16 -8.17
N LYS A 9 -7.13 -11.20 -8.02
CA LYS A 9 -7.74 -11.16 -6.69
C LYS A 9 -7.39 -12.47 -5.98
N LYS A 10 -6.14 -12.65 -5.55
CA LYS A 10 -5.75 -13.78 -4.72
C LYS A 10 -6.24 -13.52 -3.30
N GLU A 11 -7.38 -14.14 -3.01
CA GLU A 11 -7.80 -14.71 -1.73
C GLU A 11 -6.79 -14.54 -0.59
N ALA A 12 -7.03 -13.55 0.26
CA ALA A 12 -6.50 -13.50 1.62
C ALA A 12 -7.68 -13.62 2.59
N LYS A 13 -7.52 -14.54 3.55
CA LYS A 13 -8.53 -15.05 4.48
C LYS A 13 -9.26 -13.92 5.24
N GLY A 14 -10.60 -13.90 5.16
CA GLY A 14 -11.50 -13.02 5.92
C GLY A 14 -11.75 -11.69 5.23
N GLN A 15 -12.88 -11.57 4.51
CA GLN A 15 -13.20 -10.39 3.69
C GLN A 15 -13.42 -9.13 4.55
N VAL A 16 -12.34 -8.39 4.83
CA VAL A 16 -12.41 -6.94 4.99
C VAL A 16 -12.21 -6.37 3.59
N ALA A 17 -13.27 -5.81 3.00
CA ALA A 17 -13.13 -5.13 1.73
C ALA A 17 -12.13 -3.98 1.89
N LEU A 18 -11.00 -4.05 1.19
CA LEU A 18 -10.05 -2.95 1.15
C LEU A 18 -10.79 -1.71 0.61
N THR A 19 -10.53 -0.55 1.20
CA THR A 19 -11.02 0.71 0.63
C THR A 19 -10.27 1.01 -0.66
N GLU A 20 -10.85 1.85 -1.54
CA GLU A 20 -10.21 2.26 -2.80
C GLU A 20 -8.80 2.84 -2.60
N LYS A 21 -8.59 3.58 -1.50
CA LYS A 21 -7.30 4.17 -1.16
C LYS A 21 -6.26 3.10 -0.84
N GLN A 22 -6.65 2.10 -0.06
CA GLN A 22 -5.79 0.99 0.33
C GLN A 22 -5.44 0.14 -0.90
N MET A 23 -6.43 -0.13 -1.77
CA MET A 23 -6.18 -0.82 -3.04
C MET A 23 -5.13 -0.11 -3.89
N LYS A 24 -5.25 1.22 -4.06
CA LYS A 24 -4.25 2.01 -4.82
C LYS A 24 -2.85 1.95 -4.21
N ILE A 25 -2.73 1.93 -2.88
CA ILE A 25 -1.44 1.77 -2.21
C ILE A 25 -0.85 0.39 -2.52
N ILE A 26 -1.66 -0.67 -2.45
CA ILE A 26 -1.24 -2.03 -2.77
C ILE A 26 -0.81 -2.15 -4.24
N GLU A 27 -1.60 -1.62 -5.19
CA GLU A 27 -1.26 -1.59 -6.62
C GLU A 27 0.07 -0.88 -6.88
N HIS A 28 0.31 0.23 -6.19
CA HIS A 28 1.57 0.96 -6.29
C HIS A 28 2.75 0.14 -5.78
N ILE A 29 2.61 -0.55 -4.64
CA ILE A 29 3.67 -1.42 -4.11
C ILE A 29 3.92 -2.61 -5.04
N ILE A 30 2.88 -3.21 -5.62
CA ILE A 30 3.02 -4.29 -6.60
C ILE A 30 3.80 -3.80 -7.83
N SER A 31 3.56 -2.57 -8.28
CA SER A 31 4.19 -2.01 -9.48
C SER A 31 5.61 -1.47 -9.23
N ASN A 32 5.92 -1.00 -8.02
CA ASN A 32 7.18 -0.30 -7.69
C ASN A 32 8.00 -0.99 -6.59
N GLU A 33 7.61 -2.20 -6.18
CA GLU A 33 8.16 -3.03 -5.09
C GLU A 33 8.04 -2.45 -3.67
N ARG A 34 7.90 -1.12 -3.55
CA ARG A 34 7.80 -0.39 -2.29
C ARG A 34 7.01 0.89 -2.45
N ILE A 35 6.63 1.49 -1.32
CA ILE A 35 6.04 2.82 -1.26
C ILE A 35 6.66 3.62 -0.13
N THR A 36 6.77 4.94 -0.29
CA THR A 36 7.18 5.86 0.79
C THR A 36 6.01 6.74 1.24
N SER A 37 6.15 7.37 2.41
CA SER A 37 5.21 8.43 2.83
C SER A 37 5.15 9.58 1.81
N GLY A 38 6.24 9.85 1.09
CA GLY A 38 6.26 10.84 0.02
C GLY A 38 5.40 10.45 -1.19
N ASP A 39 5.40 9.17 -1.57
CA ASP A 39 4.56 8.65 -2.66
C ASP A 39 3.09 8.76 -2.32
N ILE A 40 2.69 8.40 -1.10
CA ILE A 40 1.30 8.51 -0.62
C ILE A 40 0.84 9.97 -0.60
N GLN A 41 1.68 10.90 -0.12
CA GLN A 41 1.37 12.33 -0.16
C GLN A 41 1.12 12.82 -1.59
N ARG A 42 1.97 12.43 -2.55
CA ARG A 42 1.81 12.82 -3.96
C ARG A 42 0.58 12.19 -4.61
N MET A 43 0.36 10.90 -4.37
CA MET A 43 -0.72 10.12 -4.98
C MET A 43 -2.11 10.62 -4.57
N PHE A 44 -2.27 11.02 -3.31
CA PHE A 44 -3.56 11.47 -2.77
C PHE A 44 -3.63 12.97 -2.53
N LYS A 45 -2.56 13.72 -2.81
CA LYS A 45 -2.44 15.17 -2.53
C LYS A 45 -2.78 15.53 -1.08
N ILE A 46 -2.24 14.75 -0.14
CA ILE A 46 -2.51 14.89 1.30
C ILE A 46 -1.27 15.34 2.07
N SER A 47 -1.47 15.85 3.28
CA SER A 47 -0.38 16.22 4.18
C SER A 47 0.41 15.00 4.65
N ARG A 48 1.65 15.25 5.12
CA ARG A 48 2.49 14.22 5.76
C ARG A 48 1.76 13.50 6.89
N GLN A 49 1.04 14.24 7.73
CA GLN A 49 0.32 13.66 8.86
C GLN A 49 -0.82 12.74 8.40
N ALA A 50 -1.54 13.13 7.35
CA ALA A 50 -2.59 12.28 6.77
C ALA A 50 -2.02 11.03 6.12
N ALA A 51 -0.89 11.14 5.39
CA ALA A 51 -0.20 9.98 4.84
C ALA A 51 0.31 9.03 5.93
N HIS A 52 0.83 9.55 7.03
CA HIS A 52 1.24 8.75 8.18
C HIS A 52 0.08 7.98 8.80
N LYS A 53 -1.10 8.63 8.97
CA LYS A 53 -2.31 7.95 9.44
C LYS A 53 -2.73 6.81 8.50
N GLU A 54 -2.61 6.99 7.19
CA GLU A 54 -2.95 5.94 6.23
C GLU A 54 -1.97 4.75 6.31
N ILE A 55 -0.68 5.02 6.42
CA ILE A 55 0.36 4.01 6.63
C ILE A 55 0.08 3.19 7.89
N LEU A 56 -0.20 3.86 9.02
CA LEU A 56 -0.48 3.17 10.28
C LEU A 56 -1.65 2.20 10.16
N LYS A 57 -2.75 2.62 9.52
CA LYS A 57 -3.90 1.73 9.25
C LYS A 57 -3.51 0.51 8.44
N MET A 58 -2.68 0.69 7.41
CA MET A 58 -2.21 -0.43 6.57
C MET A 58 -1.32 -1.41 7.34
N ILE A 59 -0.49 -0.91 8.27
CA ILE A 59 0.33 -1.74 9.17
C ILE A 59 -0.54 -2.48 10.19
N GLU A 60 -1.52 -1.79 10.80
CA GLU A 60 -2.47 -2.38 11.76
C GLU A 60 -3.28 -3.52 11.11
N LEU A 61 -3.66 -3.36 9.84
CA LEU A 61 -4.31 -4.40 9.04
C LEU A 61 -3.36 -5.50 8.56
N ASN A 62 -2.08 -5.46 8.94
CA ASN A 62 -1.04 -6.40 8.51
C ASN A 62 -0.89 -6.50 6.98
N LEU A 63 -1.20 -5.43 6.25
CA LEU A 63 -1.10 -5.41 4.78
C LEU A 63 0.32 -5.03 4.32
N ILE A 64 0.96 -4.14 5.05
CA ILE A 64 2.31 -3.66 4.76
C ILE A 64 3.18 -3.72 6.01
N GLU A 65 4.50 -3.73 5.80
CA GLU A 65 5.47 -3.60 6.87
C GLU A 65 6.51 -2.52 6.54
N GLN A 66 7.03 -1.88 7.59
CA GLN A 66 8.08 -0.87 7.46
C GLN A 66 9.45 -1.53 7.27
N LYS A 67 10.24 -1.01 6.34
CA LYS A 67 11.66 -1.34 6.14
C LYS A 67 12.50 -0.07 6.10
N GLY A 68 13.80 -0.23 6.31
CA GLY A 68 14.77 0.87 6.36
C GLY A 68 14.70 1.69 7.65
N THR A 69 15.52 2.74 7.74
CA THR A 69 15.66 3.58 8.94
C THR A 69 15.81 5.06 8.57
N GLY A 70 15.35 5.95 9.46
CA GLY A 70 15.46 7.41 9.28
C GLY A 70 14.85 7.92 7.98
N LYS A 71 15.65 8.61 7.16
CA LYS A 71 15.21 9.17 5.87
C LYS A 71 15.01 8.10 4.79
N ALA A 72 15.51 6.88 4.99
CA ALA A 72 15.43 5.77 4.05
C ALA A 72 14.27 4.81 4.39
N ILE A 73 13.26 5.27 5.14
CA ILE A 73 12.08 4.46 5.46
C ILE A 73 11.21 4.27 4.20
N TYR A 74 10.83 3.03 3.96
CA TYR A 74 9.84 2.64 2.94
C TYR A 74 8.99 1.48 3.47
N TYR A 75 7.92 1.17 2.75
CA TYR A 75 6.97 0.13 3.11
C TYR A 75 6.80 -0.85 1.97
N VAL A 76 6.71 -2.14 2.30
CA VAL A 76 6.55 -3.26 1.37
C VAL A 76 5.33 -4.08 1.77
N LEU A 77 4.81 -4.90 0.84
CA LEU A 77 3.76 -5.85 1.17
C LEU A 77 4.24 -6.81 2.27
N LYS A 78 3.42 -6.99 3.30
CA LYS A 78 3.70 -7.98 4.33
C LYS A 78 3.42 -9.36 3.75
N GLN A 79 4.45 -10.16 3.53
CA GLN A 79 4.29 -11.57 3.22
C GLN A 79 4.04 -12.31 4.54
N GLY A 80 2.94 -13.06 4.59
CA GLY A 80 2.56 -13.88 5.74
C GLY A 80 3.47 -15.08 5.93
#